data_AF-A0A6L7S4J4-F1
#
_entry.id   AF-A0A6L7S4J4-F1
#
_cell.length_a   1.000
_cell.length_b   1.000
_cell.length_c   1.000
_cell.angle_alpha   90.00
_cell.angle_beta   90.00
_cell.angle_gamma   90.00
#
_symmetry.space_group_name_H-M   'P 1'
#
loop_
_entity.id
_entity.type
_entity.pdbx_description
1 polymer ?
#
loop_
_entity_poly.entity_id
_entity_poly.type
_entity_poly.pdbx_seq_one_letter_code
_entity_poly.pdbx_strand_id
1 'polypeptide(L)'
;MEWLIPFCFVVCASWAIWHIPAYILTLAPHENPSTLAQVTAIHETKDVTPGLPGLFGGVADIVDWVALALIPVFLVVGMSGVRVAHMEFQHWRPVDRVALFFGRVTMMLIISMTGVMLYEVFLRYALEAPTLWANELTLWIGGFVFLCSGFYGMQQRSHIRIFLLYDAVSRPLQRTFDVVWTALFVLFAFFLVYGSYKQVFLIKFYKWEMFGTAFDPPIPATIQPAVLVIIVLVAVQAVMNVISDWNLEPEVHTAADDIDEDELEAIKRAVGDD
;
A
#
# COMPACT_ATOMS: atom_id res chain seq x y z
N MET A 1 -6.27 -15.78 -13.45
CA MET A 1 -4.93 -15.63 -12.82
C MET A 1 -4.71 -14.23 -12.23
N GLU A 2 -5.32 -13.18 -12.78
CA GLU A 2 -5.07 -11.78 -12.39
C GLU A 2 -5.34 -11.45 -10.92
N TRP A 3 -6.26 -12.14 -10.24
CA TRP A 3 -6.57 -11.94 -8.82
C TRP A 3 -5.84 -12.90 -7.88
N LEU A 4 -5.47 -14.08 -8.38
CA LEU A 4 -4.82 -15.13 -7.56
C LEU A 4 -3.42 -14.71 -7.12
N ILE A 5 -2.62 -14.13 -8.02
CA ILE A 5 -1.24 -13.73 -7.70
C ILE A 5 -1.21 -12.59 -6.67
N PRO A 6 -1.99 -11.49 -6.82
CA PRO A 6 -2.11 -10.48 -5.77
C PRO A 6 -2.62 -11.05 -4.45
N PHE A 7 -3.57 -12.00 -4.48
CA PHE A 7 -4.06 -12.66 -3.26
C PHE A 7 -2.95 -13.47 -2.56
N CYS A 8 -2.22 -14.32 -3.30
CA CYS A 8 -1.07 -15.06 -2.75
C CYS A 8 0.02 -14.12 -2.21
N PHE A 9 0.28 -13.00 -2.90
CA PHE A 9 1.19 -11.97 -2.41
C PHE A 9 0.72 -11.39 -1.08
N VAL A 10 -0.56 -11.04 -0.95
CA VAL A 10 -1.14 -10.54 0.32
C VAL A 10 -0.99 -11.58 1.42
N VAL A 11 -1.31 -12.85 1.16
CA VAL A 11 -1.19 -13.92 2.17
C VAL A 11 0.27 -14.08 2.65
N CYS A 12 1.24 -14.15 1.73
CA CYS A 12 2.66 -14.27 2.10
C CYS A 12 3.17 -13.01 2.80
N ALA A 13 2.79 -11.83 2.33
CA ALA A 13 3.19 -10.56 2.94
C ALA A 13 2.58 -10.41 4.34
N SER A 14 1.30 -10.71 4.53
CA SER A 14 0.65 -10.71 5.84
C SER A 14 1.29 -11.71 6.80
N TRP A 15 1.64 -12.92 6.32
CA TRP A 15 2.38 -13.89 7.12
C TRP A 15 3.74 -13.34 7.56
N ALA A 16 4.53 -12.84 6.62
CA ALA A 16 5.85 -12.30 6.90
C ALA A 16 5.78 -11.09 7.84
N ILE A 17 4.82 -10.18 7.65
CA ILE A 17 4.58 -9.01 8.50
C ILE A 17 4.25 -9.44 9.93
N TRP A 18 3.42 -10.46 10.10
CA TRP A 18 3.06 -10.99 11.42
C TRP A 18 4.27 -11.59 12.14
N HIS A 19 5.13 -12.32 11.41
CA HIS A 19 6.29 -13.04 11.97
C HIS A 19 7.61 -12.24 11.94
N ILE A 20 7.57 -10.92 11.70
CA ILE A 20 8.80 -10.10 11.74
C ILE A 20 9.61 -10.21 13.05
N PRO A 21 9.02 -10.36 14.24
CA PRO A 21 9.79 -10.64 15.46
C PRO A 21 10.74 -11.82 15.32
N ALA A 22 10.30 -12.90 14.67
CA ALA A 22 11.11 -14.10 14.45
C ALA A 22 12.33 -13.79 13.56
N TYR A 23 12.14 -13.00 12.49
CA TYR A 23 13.24 -12.56 11.63
C TYR A 23 14.20 -11.61 12.37
N ILE A 24 13.68 -10.66 13.17
CA ILE A 24 14.52 -9.73 13.94
C ILE A 24 15.39 -10.50 14.92
N LEU A 25 14.81 -11.44 15.69
CA LEU A 25 15.55 -12.26 16.64
C LEU A 25 16.60 -13.16 15.96
N THR A 26 16.33 -13.59 14.73
CA THR A 26 17.23 -14.45 13.95
C THR A 26 18.37 -13.69 13.29
N LEU A 27 18.08 -12.53 12.68
CA LEU A 27 19.04 -11.79 11.84
C LEU A 27 19.74 -10.65 12.57
N ALA A 28 19.07 -10.02 13.53
CA ALA A 28 19.54 -8.83 14.20
C ALA A 28 19.07 -8.79 15.67
N PRO A 29 19.44 -9.79 16.49
CA PRO A 29 19.01 -9.86 17.88
C PRO A 29 19.40 -8.61 18.67
N HIS A 30 18.53 -8.19 19.59
CA HIS A 30 18.75 -6.97 20.39
C HIS A 30 19.91 -7.14 21.38
N GLU A 31 20.81 -6.16 21.39
CA GLU A 31 21.91 -6.10 22.37
C GLU A 31 21.41 -5.89 23.81
N ASN A 32 20.30 -5.15 23.97
CA ASN A 32 19.73 -4.88 25.29
C ASN A 32 18.88 -6.09 25.76
N PRO A 33 19.23 -6.73 26.89
CA PRO A 33 18.51 -7.90 27.41
C PRO A 33 17.02 -7.65 27.65
N SER A 34 16.65 -6.44 28.06
CA SER A 34 15.26 -6.08 28.34
C SER A 34 14.41 -6.08 27.06
N THR A 35 14.93 -5.49 25.98
CA THR A 35 14.23 -5.44 24.69
C THR A 35 14.22 -6.81 24.01
N LEU A 36 15.31 -7.58 24.14
CA LEU A 36 15.36 -8.96 23.65
C LEU A 36 14.27 -9.82 24.30
N ALA A 37 14.13 -9.76 25.63
CA ALA A 37 13.11 -10.49 26.36
C ALA A 37 11.69 -10.06 25.95
N GLN A 38 11.48 -8.75 25.75
CA GLN A 38 10.19 -8.22 25.29
C GLN A 38 9.81 -8.77 23.91
N VAL A 39 10.70 -8.68 22.92
CA VAL A 39 10.41 -9.14 21.54
C VAL A 39 10.28 -10.66 21.48
N THR A 40 11.06 -11.39 22.29
CA THR A 40 10.94 -12.85 22.41
C THR A 40 9.58 -13.25 22.98
N ALA A 41 9.11 -12.59 24.05
CA ALA A 41 7.79 -12.84 24.61
C ALA A 41 6.66 -12.52 23.61
N ILE A 42 6.81 -11.45 22.81
CA ILE A 42 5.85 -11.14 21.73
C ILE A 42 5.83 -12.26 20.69
N HIS A 43 7.00 -12.74 20.27
CA HIS A 43 7.08 -13.85 19.32
C HIS A 43 6.42 -15.11 19.88
N GLU A 44 6.79 -15.55 21.08
CA GLU A 44 6.25 -16.78 21.70
C GLU A 44 4.72 -16.73 21.88
N THR A 45 4.16 -15.56 22.17
CA THR A 45 2.71 -15.41 22.36
C THR A 45 1.92 -15.34 21.05
N LYS A 46 2.56 -14.89 19.96
CA LYS A 46 1.89 -14.65 18.67
C LYS A 46 2.37 -15.57 17.55
N ASP A 47 3.18 -16.57 17.88
CA ASP A 47 3.63 -17.59 16.95
C ASP A 47 2.44 -18.44 16.46
N VAL A 48 2.32 -18.58 15.14
CA VAL A 48 1.25 -19.34 14.49
C VAL A 48 1.65 -20.79 14.27
N THR A 49 2.96 -21.10 14.31
CA THR A 49 3.53 -22.43 14.04
C THR A 49 4.30 -23.00 15.24
N PRO A 50 3.63 -23.16 16.40
CA PRO A 50 4.30 -23.55 17.64
C PRO A 50 4.97 -24.92 17.51
N GLY A 51 6.25 -24.98 17.87
CA GLY A 51 7.02 -26.22 17.95
C GLY A 51 7.77 -26.59 16.67
N LEU A 52 7.71 -25.79 15.61
CA LEU A 52 8.64 -25.92 14.50
C LEU A 52 10.02 -25.38 14.92
N PRO A 53 11.11 -26.11 14.65
CA PRO A 53 12.45 -25.62 14.96
C PRO A 53 12.84 -24.50 13.99
N GLY A 54 13.41 -23.43 14.55
CA GLY A 54 13.98 -22.36 13.75
C GLY A 54 15.15 -22.85 12.88
N LEU A 55 15.29 -22.24 11.71
CA LEU A 55 16.39 -22.53 10.78
C LEU A 55 17.61 -21.64 11.09
N PHE A 56 18.79 -22.11 10.67
CA PHE A 56 20.06 -21.38 10.77
C PHE A 56 20.48 -20.97 12.20
N GLY A 57 20.00 -21.69 13.21
CA GLY A 57 20.26 -21.37 14.61
C GLY A 57 19.47 -20.15 15.13
N GLY A 58 18.51 -19.67 14.33
CA GLY A 58 17.56 -18.63 14.71
C GLY A 58 16.25 -19.19 15.23
N VAL A 59 15.28 -18.28 15.37
CA VAL A 59 13.92 -18.56 15.83
C VAL A 59 12.95 -18.71 14.66
N ALA A 60 13.21 -18.05 13.53
CA ALA A 60 12.37 -18.11 12.33
C ALA A 60 12.37 -19.50 11.70
N ASP A 61 11.18 -20.06 11.49
CA ASP A 61 11.00 -21.43 11.02
C ASP A 61 10.98 -21.55 9.49
N ILE A 62 10.79 -22.78 8.99
CA ILE A 62 10.77 -23.02 7.54
C ILE A 62 9.61 -22.30 6.82
N VAL A 63 8.45 -22.15 7.46
CA VAL A 63 7.27 -21.50 6.87
C VAL A 63 7.54 -20.01 6.73
N ASP A 64 8.16 -19.41 7.73
CA ASP A 64 8.61 -18.03 7.70
C ASP A 64 9.55 -17.76 6.52
N TRP A 65 10.62 -18.55 6.39
CA TRP A 65 11.58 -18.39 5.29
C TRP A 65 10.94 -18.61 3.92
N VAL A 66 10.03 -19.58 3.79
CA VAL A 66 9.30 -19.82 2.54
C VAL A 66 8.38 -18.65 2.21
N ALA A 67 7.61 -18.14 3.18
CA ALA A 67 6.74 -16.99 2.98
C ALA A 67 7.56 -15.76 2.55
N LEU A 68 8.69 -15.49 3.22
CA LEU A 68 9.59 -14.39 2.90
C LEU A 68 10.19 -14.53 1.49
N ALA A 69 10.58 -15.75 1.08
CA ALA A 69 11.13 -16.02 -0.25
C ALA A 69 10.08 -15.94 -1.36
N LEU A 70 8.81 -16.25 -1.08
CA LEU A 70 7.71 -16.19 -2.05
C LEU A 70 7.25 -14.77 -2.36
N ILE A 71 7.43 -13.81 -1.43
CA ILE A 71 7.07 -12.40 -1.65
C ILE A 71 7.69 -11.82 -2.94
N PRO A 72 9.03 -11.85 -3.14
CA PRO A 72 9.63 -11.32 -4.36
C PRO A 72 9.22 -12.11 -5.61
N VAL A 73 8.98 -13.43 -5.48
CA VAL A 73 8.50 -14.25 -6.59
C VAL A 73 7.12 -13.80 -7.05
N PHE A 74 6.16 -13.67 -6.12
CA PHE A 74 4.82 -13.19 -6.46
C PHE A 74 4.80 -11.74 -6.89
N LEU A 75 5.70 -10.89 -6.37
CA LEU A 75 5.88 -9.53 -6.84
C LEU A 75 6.32 -9.51 -8.31
N VAL A 76 7.37 -10.25 -8.68
CA VAL A 76 7.89 -10.29 -10.05
C VAL A 76 6.88 -10.91 -11.02
N VAL A 77 6.32 -12.06 -10.66
CA VAL A 77 5.29 -12.74 -11.48
C VAL A 77 4.06 -11.84 -11.61
N GLY A 78 3.63 -11.22 -10.51
CA GLY A 78 2.53 -10.27 -10.46
C GLY A 78 2.75 -9.10 -11.41
N MET A 79 3.88 -8.39 -11.28
CA MET A 79 4.26 -7.27 -12.15
C MET A 79 4.32 -7.65 -13.63
N SER A 80 4.79 -8.87 -13.95
CA SER A 80 4.83 -9.35 -15.34
C SER A 80 3.46 -9.66 -15.94
N GLY A 81 2.49 -10.01 -15.09
CA GLY A 81 1.14 -10.41 -15.47
C GLY A 81 0.10 -9.29 -15.39
N VAL A 82 0.45 -8.09 -14.92
CA VAL A 82 -0.50 -6.99 -14.80
C VAL A 82 -0.97 -6.53 -16.17
N ARG A 83 -2.30 -6.47 -16.33
CA ARG A 83 -2.96 -5.84 -17.47
C ARG A 83 -3.58 -4.52 -17.04
N VAL A 84 -3.41 -3.53 -17.91
CA VAL A 84 -4.01 -2.21 -17.73
C VAL A 84 -5.48 -2.30 -18.08
N ALA A 85 -6.34 -1.83 -17.18
CA ALA A 85 -7.77 -1.77 -17.43
C ALA A 85 -8.12 -0.56 -18.30
N HIS A 86 -9.30 -0.55 -18.94
CA HIS A 86 -9.69 0.54 -19.84
C HIS A 86 -9.72 1.91 -19.14
N MET A 87 -10.21 1.94 -17.90
CA MET A 87 -10.32 3.15 -17.08
C MET A 87 -8.98 3.61 -16.49
N GLU A 88 -7.89 2.87 -16.70
CA GLU A 88 -6.56 3.20 -16.18
C GLU A 88 -5.78 4.03 -17.19
N PHE A 89 -4.79 4.78 -16.69
CA PHE A 89 -3.98 5.65 -17.53
C PHE A 89 -3.21 4.83 -18.59
N GLN A 90 -3.54 5.07 -19.87
CA GLN A 90 -3.11 4.22 -20.98
C GLN A 90 -1.62 4.40 -21.35
N HIS A 91 -1.02 5.57 -21.10
CA HIS A 91 0.39 5.84 -21.43
C HIS A 91 1.34 5.36 -20.33
N TRP A 92 1.30 4.07 -20.00
CA TRP A 92 2.11 3.47 -18.95
C TRP A 92 3.49 3.01 -19.45
N ARG A 93 4.49 3.11 -18.60
CA ARG A 93 5.85 2.61 -18.82
C ARG A 93 6.09 1.33 -18.03
N PRO A 94 7.08 0.49 -18.40
CA PRO A 94 7.42 -0.71 -17.63
C PRO A 94 7.68 -0.47 -16.14
N VAL A 95 8.14 0.73 -15.77
CA VAL A 95 8.37 1.14 -14.36
C VAL A 95 7.06 1.26 -13.58
N ASP A 96 5.96 1.64 -14.25
CA ASP A 96 4.63 1.81 -13.64
C ASP A 96 3.96 0.47 -13.31
N ARG A 97 4.52 -0.66 -13.79
CA ARG A 97 4.03 -2.02 -13.44
C ARG A 97 4.01 -2.26 -11.94
N VAL A 98 4.93 -1.64 -11.21
CA VAL A 98 4.97 -1.72 -9.74
C VAL A 98 3.70 -1.09 -9.18
N ALA A 99 3.39 0.16 -9.56
CA ALA A 99 2.21 0.87 -9.08
C ALA A 99 0.91 0.17 -9.47
N LEU A 100 0.81 -0.32 -10.70
CA LEU A 100 -0.36 -1.07 -11.17
C LEU A 100 -0.54 -2.38 -10.38
N PHE A 101 0.54 -3.10 -10.08
CA PHE A 101 0.49 -4.30 -9.24
C PHE A 101 0.00 -3.97 -7.82
N PHE A 102 0.52 -2.90 -7.21
CA PHE A 102 0.04 -2.41 -5.92
C PHE A 102 -1.44 -2.01 -5.97
N GLY A 103 -1.94 -1.48 -7.09
CA GLY A 103 -3.37 -1.27 -7.32
C GLY A 103 -4.20 -2.57 -7.20
N ARG A 104 -3.73 -3.66 -7.82
CA ARG A 104 -4.37 -4.99 -7.73
C ARG A 104 -4.27 -5.59 -6.32
N VAL A 105 -3.15 -5.39 -5.62
CA VAL A 105 -2.99 -5.77 -4.21
C VAL A 105 -4.00 -5.03 -3.33
N THR A 106 -4.17 -3.72 -3.54
CA THR A 106 -5.18 -2.91 -2.83
C THR A 106 -6.59 -3.44 -3.03
N MET A 107 -6.96 -3.87 -4.24
CA MET A 107 -8.26 -4.49 -4.49
C MET A 107 -8.49 -5.73 -3.60
N MET A 108 -7.47 -6.59 -3.46
CA MET A 108 -7.55 -7.77 -2.57
C MET A 108 -7.65 -7.38 -1.10
N LEU A 109 -6.94 -6.34 -0.67
CA LEU A 109 -7.02 -5.82 0.70
C LEU A 109 -8.41 -5.27 1.01
N ILE A 110 -9.04 -4.54 0.08
CA ILE A 110 -10.41 -4.03 0.24
C ILE A 110 -11.40 -5.19 0.38
N ILE A 111 -11.34 -6.20 -0.50
CA ILE A 111 -12.20 -7.38 -0.42
C ILE A 111 -12.02 -8.09 0.93
N SER A 112 -10.77 -8.25 1.39
CA SER A 112 -10.46 -8.86 2.68
C SER A 112 -11.03 -8.06 3.85
N MET A 113 -10.87 -6.73 3.82
CA MET A 113 -11.42 -5.82 4.83
C MET A 113 -12.95 -5.88 4.88
N THR A 114 -13.62 -5.87 3.73
CA THR A 114 -15.08 -6.04 3.65
C THR A 114 -15.51 -7.38 4.23
N GLY A 115 -14.79 -8.47 3.96
CA GLY A 115 -15.05 -9.78 4.54
C GLY A 115 -14.98 -9.78 6.06
N VAL A 116 -13.95 -9.15 6.65
CA VAL A 116 -13.82 -9.00 8.11
C VAL A 116 -14.97 -8.20 8.70
N MET A 117 -15.39 -7.11 8.04
CA MET A 117 -16.53 -6.30 8.51
C MET A 117 -17.85 -7.06 8.43
N LEU A 118 -18.10 -7.82 7.36
CA LEU A 118 -19.30 -8.64 7.24
C LEU A 118 -19.33 -9.74 8.31
N TYR A 119 -18.19 -10.35 8.60
CA TYR A 119 -18.05 -11.32 9.68
C TYR A 119 -18.36 -10.71 11.05
N GLU A 120 -17.83 -9.52 11.33
CA GLU A 120 -18.10 -8.80 12.59
C GLU A 120 -19.58 -8.43 12.72
N VAL A 121 -20.20 -7.90 11.66
CA VAL A 121 -21.62 -7.56 11.64
C VAL A 121 -22.46 -8.82 11.90
N PHE A 122 -22.14 -9.94 11.25
CA PHE A 122 -22.83 -11.20 11.49
C PHE A 122 -22.70 -11.66 12.94
N LEU A 123 -21.48 -11.72 13.49
CA LEU A 123 -21.27 -12.15 14.86
C LEU A 123 -21.95 -11.23 15.88
N ARG A 124 -21.86 -9.92 15.68
CA ARG A 124 -22.40 -8.93 16.60
C ARG A 124 -23.93 -8.94 16.63
N TYR A 125 -24.56 -9.01 15.46
CA TYR A 125 -26.02 -8.85 15.36
C TYR A 125 -26.78 -10.18 15.29
N ALA A 126 -26.20 -11.24 14.72
CA ALA A 126 -26.86 -12.55 14.63
C ALA A 126 -26.51 -13.47 15.80
N LEU A 127 -25.28 -13.39 16.32
CA LEU A 127 -24.78 -14.28 17.37
C LEU A 127 -24.53 -13.56 18.71
N GLU A 128 -24.79 -12.25 18.79
CA GLU A 128 -24.62 -11.41 19.99
C GLU A 128 -23.22 -11.53 20.64
N ALA A 129 -22.21 -11.89 19.84
CA ALA A 129 -20.85 -12.18 20.30
C ALA A 129 -19.83 -11.29 19.57
N PRO A 130 -19.66 -10.01 19.99
CA PRO A 130 -18.78 -9.07 19.30
C PRO A 130 -17.30 -9.51 19.38
N THR A 131 -16.54 -9.30 18.31
CA THR A 131 -15.10 -9.61 18.32
C THR A 131 -14.26 -8.43 18.81
N LEU A 132 -13.16 -8.74 19.48
CA LEU A 132 -12.19 -7.75 19.95
C LEU A 132 -11.18 -7.34 18.88
N TRP A 133 -11.03 -8.15 17.82
CA TRP A 133 -9.97 -8.00 16.82
C TRP A 133 -10.44 -7.38 15.51
N ALA A 134 -11.71 -7.51 15.12
CA ALA A 134 -12.16 -7.10 13.78
C ALA A 134 -11.96 -5.60 13.52
N ASN A 135 -12.27 -4.75 14.50
CA ASN A 135 -12.12 -3.30 14.37
C ASN A 135 -10.66 -2.87 14.17
N GLU A 136 -9.75 -3.46 14.93
CA GLU A 136 -8.33 -3.12 14.85
C GLU A 136 -7.66 -3.72 13.62
N LEU A 137 -8.10 -4.92 13.19
CA LEU A 137 -7.65 -5.52 11.95
C LEU A 137 -8.10 -4.71 10.74
N THR A 138 -9.34 -4.22 10.70
CA THR A 138 -9.82 -3.38 9.59
C THR A 138 -9.15 -2.01 9.57
N LEU A 139 -8.87 -1.42 10.74
CA LEU A 139 -8.03 -0.22 10.84
C LEU A 139 -6.63 -0.47 10.25
N TRP A 140 -6.04 -1.62 10.57
CA TRP A 140 -4.70 -1.97 10.11
C TRP A 140 -4.65 -2.20 8.59
N ILE A 141 -5.59 -2.98 8.05
CA ILE A 141 -5.74 -3.18 6.59
C ILE A 141 -6.06 -1.84 5.91
N GLY A 142 -6.94 -1.04 6.49
CA GLY A 142 -7.31 0.29 5.98
C GLY A 142 -6.11 1.22 5.86
N GLY A 143 -5.16 1.17 6.80
CA GLY A 143 -3.89 1.87 6.72
C GLY A 143 -3.08 1.48 5.48
N PHE A 144 -2.92 0.19 5.20
CA PHE A 144 -2.23 -0.28 4.00
C PHE A 144 -3.00 0.06 2.71
N VAL A 145 -4.33 -0.05 2.71
CA VAL A 145 -5.18 0.36 1.59
C VAL A 145 -4.95 1.83 1.27
N PHE A 146 -4.95 2.70 2.28
CA PHE A 146 -4.72 4.14 2.10
C PHE A 146 -3.35 4.41 1.47
N LEU A 147 -2.29 3.78 1.98
CA LEU A 147 -0.94 3.98 1.47
C LEU A 147 -0.77 3.46 0.04
N CYS A 148 -1.23 2.23 -0.24
CA CYS A 148 -1.11 1.63 -1.57
C CYS A 148 -1.99 2.38 -2.59
N SER A 149 -3.18 2.83 -2.20
CA SER A 149 -4.03 3.69 -3.01
C SER A 149 -3.36 5.02 -3.35
N GLY A 150 -2.63 5.63 -2.40
CA GLY A 150 -1.90 6.87 -2.66
C GLY A 150 -0.81 6.71 -3.72
N PHE A 151 -0.05 5.61 -3.66
CA PHE A 151 0.96 5.29 -4.68
C PHE A 151 0.35 4.99 -6.05
N TYR A 152 -0.68 4.15 -6.07
CA TYR A 152 -1.42 3.84 -7.29
C TYR A 152 -2.07 5.08 -7.91
N GLY A 153 -2.74 5.91 -7.10
CA GLY A 153 -3.38 7.14 -7.56
C GLY A 153 -2.39 8.17 -8.12
N MET A 154 -1.16 8.21 -7.59
CA MET A 154 -0.10 9.03 -8.18
C MET A 154 0.26 8.57 -9.60
N GLN A 155 0.32 7.26 -9.84
CA GLN A 155 0.57 6.72 -11.18
C GLN A 155 -0.60 7.01 -12.14
N GLN A 156 -1.83 6.97 -11.65
CA GLN A 156 -3.03 7.27 -12.46
C GLN A 156 -3.29 8.75 -12.70
N ARG A 157 -2.42 9.65 -12.21
CA ARG A 157 -2.56 11.12 -12.33
C ARG A 157 -3.86 11.66 -11.75
N SER A 158 -4.52 10.89 -10.90
CA SER A 158 -5.77 11.28 -10.23
C SER A 158 -5.55 12.26 -9.07
N HIS A 159 -4.34 12.81 -8.94
CA HIS A 159 -4.04 13.81 -7.94
C HIS A 159 -4.75 15.10 -8.31
N ILE A 160 -5.51 15.67 -7.37
CA ILE A 160 -6.33 16.87 -7.60
C ILE A 160 -5.45 17.98 -8.18
N ARG A 161 -5.66 18.28 -9.47
CA ARG A 161 -5.06 19.40 -10.21
C ARG A 161 -6.17 20.37 -10.55
N ILE A 162 -5.95 21.66 -10.32
CA ILE A 162 -6.92 22.70 -10.69
C ILE A 162 -6.78 22.93 -12.20
N PHE A 163 -7.51 22.14 -12.99
CA PHE A 163 -7.46 22.18 -14.47
C PHE A 163 -7.76 23.58 -15.02
N LEU A 164 -8.77 24.28 -14.47
CA LEU A 164 -9.14 25.64 -14.88
C LEU A 164 -7.98 26.64 -14.83
N LEU A 165 -7.15 26.58 -13.78
CA LEU A 165 -6.00 27.47 -13.64
C LEU A 165 -4.82 26.99 -14.49
N TYR A 166 -4.71 25.69 -14.70
CA TYR A 166 -3.69 25.07 -15.53
C TYR A 166 -3.91 25.37 -17.02
N ASP A 167 -5.16 25.32 -17.49
CA ASP A 167 -5.53 25.58 -18.88
C ASP A 167 -5.44 27.07 -19.25
N ALA A 168 -5.54 27.96 -18.25
CA ALA A 168 -5.38 29.39 -18.44
C ALA A 168 -3.91 29.84 -18.65
N VAL A 169 -2.92 28.99 -18.34
CA VAL A 169 -1.50 29.34 -18.42
C VAL A 169 -0.79 28.71 -19.62
N SER A 170 0.28 29.35 -20.10
CA SER A 170 1.06 28.86 -21.24
C SER A 170 1.82 27.57 -20.91
N ARG A 171 2.02 26.71 -21.93
CA ARG A 171 2.81 25.46 -21.86
C ARG A 171 4.12 25.53 -21.06
N PRO A 172 5.00 26.53 -21.23
CA PRO A 172 6.23 26.61 -20.42
C PRO A 172 5.95 26.88 -18.94
N LEU A 173 4.88 27.62 -18.62
CA LEU A 173 4.51 27.91 -17.24
C LEU A 173 3.89 26.68 -16.55
N GLN A 174 3.06 25.92 -17.27
CA GLN A 174 2.56 24.61 -16.83
C GLN A 174 3.70 23.66 -16.43
N ARG A 175 4.71 23.49 -17.30
CA ARG A 175 5.91 22.68 -17.00
C ARG A 175 6.68 23.19 -15.79
N THR A 176 6.76 24.50 -15.61
CA THR A 176 7.43 25.10 -14.46
C THR A 176 6.69 24.75 -13.16
N PHE A 177 5.35 24.82 -13.16
CA PHE A 177 4.54 24.43 -12.00
C PHE A 177 4.70 22.95 -11.65
N ASP A 178 4.69 22.06 -12.64
CA ASP A 178 4.88 20.63 -12.43
C ASP A 178 6.26 20.31 -11.84
N VAL A 179 7.31 20.95 -12.34
CA VAL A 179 8.68 20.79 -11.83
C VAL A 179 8.81 21.35 -10.42
N VAL A 180 8.28 22.54 -10.14
CA VAL A 180 8.34 23.16 -8.82
C VAL A 180 7.58 22.32 -7.80
N TRP A 181 6.37 21.90 -8.12
CA TRP A 181 5.57 21.04 -7.24
C TRP A 181 6.29 19.73 -6.95
N THR A 182 6.83 19.07 -7.98
CA THR A 182 7.58 17.81 -7.83
C THR A 182 8.83 18.00 -6.99
N ALA A 183 9.58 19.09 -7.21
CA ALA A 183 10.77 19.40 -6.42
C ALA A 183 10.44 19.66 -4.94
N LEU A 184 9.37 20.42 -4.65
CA LEU A 184 8.89 20.65 -3.30
C LEU A 184 8.43 19.34 -2.64
N PHE A 185 7.75 18.47 -3.38
CA PHE A 185 7.29 17.18 -2.87
C PHE A 185 8.46 16.23 -2.58
N VAL A 186 9.46 16.15 -3.45
CA VAL A 186 10.68 15.35 -3.23
C VAL A 186 11.45 15.88 -2.02
N LEU A 187 11.57 17.20 -1.87
CA LEU A 187 12.21 17.82 -0.72
C LEU A 187 11.46 17.49 0.58
N PHE A 188 10.13 17.58 0.56
CA PHE A 188 9.28 17.17 1.67
C PHE A 188 9.47 15.70 2.03
N ALA A 189 9.44 14.80 1.04
CA ALA A 189 9.65 13.37 1.24
C ALA A 189 11.03 13.09 1.86
N PHE A 190 12.08 13.77 1.39
CA PHE A 190 13.42 13.65 1.93
C PHE A 190 13.49 14.07 3.40
N PHE A 191 12.97 15.24 3.76
CA PHE A 191 12.98 15.70 5.15
C PHE A 191 12.10 14.84 6.07
N LEU A 192 10.97 14.34 5.57
CA LEU A 192 10.11 13.44 6.32
C LEU A 192 10.84 12.13 6.65
N VAL A 193 11.48 11.50 5.66
CA VAL A 193 12.26 10.27 5.88
C VAL A 193 13.43 10.54 6.82
N TYR A 194 14.21 11.60 6.57
CA TYR A 194 15.37 11.93 7.40
C TYR A 194 14.98 12.22 8.86
N GLY A 195 13.94 13.03 9.08
CA GLY A 195 13.47 13.40 10.41
C GLY A 195 12.85 12.23 11.18
N SER A 196 12.11 11.35 10.50
CA SER A 196 11.41 10.23 11.13
C SER A 196 12.23 8.94 11.21
N TYR A 197 13.37 8.83 10.51
CA TYR A 197 14.13 7.58 10.37
C TYR A 197 14.43 6.89 11.72
N LYS A 198 15.01 7.62 12.68
CA LYS A 198 15.39 7.06 13.98
C LYS A 198 14.16 6.60 14.77
N GLN A 199 13.11 7.41 14.77
CA GLN A 199 11.88 7.08 15.50
C GLN A 199 11.20 5.84 14.90
N VAL A 200 11.05 5.81 13.57
CA VAL A 200 10.30 4.77 12.88
C VAL A 200 11.08 3.45 12.86
N PHE A 201 12.33 3.45 12.39
CA PHE A 201 13.07 2.21 12.19
C PHE A 201 13.72 1.68 13.48
N LEU A 202 14.31 2.54 14.31
CA LEU A 202 15.03 2.08 15.51
C LEU A 202 14.13 1.92 16.73
N ILE A 203 13.09 2.75 16.88
CA ILE A 203 12.22 2.69 18.04
C ILE A 203 11.00 1.83 17.75
N LYS A 204 10.23 2.11 16.68
CA LYS A 204 8.98 1.40 16.42
C LYS A 204 9.20 0.02 15.79
N PHE A 205 9.90 -0.03 14.65
CA PHE A 205 10.09 -1.28 13.90
C PHE A 205 11.03 -2.23 14.63
N TYR A 206 12.24 -1.78 14.97
CA TYR A 206 13.24 -2.68 15.57
C TYR A 206 12.80 -3.24 16.92
N LYS A 207 12.12 -2.46 17.78
CA LYS A 207 11.58 -2.97 19.05
C LYS A 207 10.23 -3.68 18.90
N TRP A 208 9.68 -3.71 17.69
CA TRP A 208 8.38 -4.28 17.38
C TRP A 208 7.25 -3.74 18.28
N GLU A 209 7.03 -2.42 18.22
CA GLU A 209 6.02 -1.76 19.06
C GLU A 209 4.59 -2.14 18.65
N MET A 210 3.83 -2.55 19.66
CA MET A 210 2.45 -3.02 19.54
C MET A 210 1.45 -1.92 19.91
N PHE A 211 0.18 -2.10 19.54
CA PHE A 211 -0.85 -1.08 19.70
C PHE A 211 -1.33 -0.89 21.16
N GLY A 212 -1.16 -1.89 22.03
CA GLY A 212 -1.46 -1.81 23.47
C GLY A 212 -2.91 -2.11 23.84
N THR A 213 -3.64 -2.84 23.00
CA THR A 213 -5.07 -3.18 23.13
C THR A 213 -5.29 -4.68 23.34
N ALA A 214 -6.53 -5.18 23.31
CA ALA A 214 -6.81 -6.60 23.54
C ALA A 214 -6.34 -7.52 22.40
N PHE A 215 -6.46 -7.08 21.15
CA PHE A 215 -5.92 -7.81 19.99
C PHE A 215 -4.45 -7.46 19.75
N ASP A 216 -4.06 -6.22 20.05
CA ASP A 216 -2.67 -5.75 20.08
C ASP A 216 -1.92 -5.97 18.74
N PRO A 217 -2.43 -5.53 17.58
CA PRO A 217 -1.71 -5.67 16.32
C PRO A 217 -0.47 -4.75 16.27
N PRO A 218 0.58 -5.10 15.51
CA PRO A 218 1.78 -4.27 15.35
C PRO A 218 1.54 -3.07 14.41
N ILE A 219 0.50 -2.27 14.65
CA ILE A 219 0.15 -1.11 13.81
C ILE A 219 1.30 -0.09 13.76
N PRO A 220 1.85 0.40 14.89
CA PRO A 220 2.91 1.40 14.85
C PRO A 220 4.19 0.87 14.18
N ALA A 221 4.56 -0.37 14.48
CA ALA A 221 5.74 -1.01 13.94
C ALA A 221 5.66 -1.26 12.43
N THR A 222 4.47 -1.36 11.83
CA THR A 222 4.32 -1.72 10.41
C THR A 222 3.85 -0.57 9.54
N ILE A 223 2.86 0.20 9.98
CA ILE A 223 2.31 1.32 9.20
C ILE A 223 3.30 2.47 9.11
N GLN A 224 4.03 2.81 10.19
CA GLN A 224 4.95 3.95 10.13
C GLN A 224 6.14 3.72 9.18
N PRO A 225 6.81 2.55 9.18
CA PRO A 225 7.81 2.24 8.16
C PRO A 225 7.20 2.20 6.76
N ALA A 226 6.00 1.62 6.60
CA ALA A 226 5.32 1.57 5.31
C ALA A 226 5.03 2.97 4.75
N VAL A 227 4.64 3.94 5.59
CA VAL A 227 4.48 5.36 5.20
C VAL A 227 5.78 5.91 4.60
N LEU A 228 6.92 5.66 5.25
CA LEU A 228 8.22 6.16 4.79
C LEU A 228 8.69 5.47 3.50
N VAL A 229 8.39 4.18 3.31
CA VAL A 229 8.70 3.48 2.07
C VAL A 229 7.81 3.99 0.94
N ILE A 230 6.50 4.11 1.18
CA ILE A 230 5.53 4.53 0.19
C ILE A 230 5.74 5.99 -0.23
N ILE A 231 6.05 6.90 0.70
CA ILE A 231 6.31 8.30 0.32
C ILE A 231 7.52 8.43 -0.61
N VAL A 232 8.55 7.59 -0.42
CA VAL A 232 9.69 7.52 -1.35
C VAL A 232 9.26 7.00 -2.71
N LEU A 233 8.44 5.93 -2.75
CA LEU A 233 7.91 5.41 -4.01
C LEU A 233 7.03 6.44 -4.73
N VAL A 234 6.17 7.16 -4.00
CA VAL A 234 5.36 8.26 -4.55
C VAL A 234 6.24 9.39 -5.07
N ALA A 235 7.32 9.75 -4.36
CA ALA A 235 8.25 10.78 -4.82
C ALA A 235 8.98 10.37 -6.10
N VAL A 236 9.40 9.10 -6.20
CA VAL A 236 9.95 8.54 -7.44
C VAL A 236 8.91 8.57 -8.55
N GLN A 237 7.66 8.16 -8.28
CA GLN A 237 6.58 8.20 -9.27
C GLN A 237 6.29 9.63 -9.74
N ALA A 238 6.29 10.62 -8.85
CA ALA A 238 6.07 12.02 -9.19
C ALA A 238 7.15 12.54 -10.17
N VAL A 239 8.42 12.20 -9.93
CA VAL A 239 9.52 12.52 -10.86
C VAL A 239 9.32 11.81 -12.20
N MET A 240 8.93 10.54 -12.19
CA MET A 240 8.67 9.76 -13.40
C MET A 240 7.51 10.34 -14.22
N ASN A 241 6.45 10.81 -13.57
CA ASN A 241 5.32 11.45 -14.23
C ASN A 241 5.76 12.72 -14.97
N VAL A 242 6.53 13.61 -14.33
CA VAL A 242 7.04 14.82 -15.00
C VAL A 242 7.93 14.50 -16.20
N ILE A 243 8.79 13.49 -16.08
CA ILE A 243 9.65 13.05 -17.19
C ILE A 243 8.81 12.46 -18.32
N SER A 244 7.75 11.72 -17.99
CA SER A 244 6.86 11.13 -18.99
C SER A 244 6.03 12.17 -19.72
N ASP A 245 5.64 13.22 -19.02
CA ASP A 245 4.71 14.24 -19.51
C ASP A 245 5.38 15.34 -20.28
N TRP A 246 6.71 15.38 -20.23
CA TRP A 246 7.50 16.44 -20.81
C TRP A 246 7.20 16.67 -22.29
N ASN A 247 6.97 15.59 -23.04
CA ASN A 247 6.74 15.62 -24.48
C ASN A 247 5.28 15.35 -24.87
N LEU A 248 4.37 15.16 -23.91
CA LEU A 248 2.96 14.93 -24.21
C LEU A 248 2.27 16.25 -24.56
N GLU A 249 1.37 16.20 -25.53
CA GLU A 249 0.53 17.33 -25.90
C GLU A 249 -0.50 17.63 -24.79
N PRO A 250 -1.00 18.87 -24.71
CA PRO A 250 -2.20 19.18 -23.93
C PRO A 250 -3.31 18.18 -24.21
N GLU A 251 -3.72 17.40 -23.23
CA GLU A 251 -5.12 16.98 -23.17
C GLU A 251 -5.89 18.19 -22.62
N VAL A 252 -6.57 18.91 -23.51
CA VAL A 252 -7.50 19.97 -23.11
C VAL A 252 -8.69 19.25 -22.50
N HIS A 253 -8.82 19.31 -21.18
CA HIS A 253 -9.93 18.66 -20.48
C HIS A 253 -11.17 19.53 -20.69
N THR A 254 -12.01 19.13 -21.64
CA THR A 254 -13.32 19.76 -21.84
C THR A 254 -14.30 19.13 -20.87
N ALA A 255 -15.26 19.87 -20.33
CA ALA A 255 -16.31 19.30 -19.46
C ALA A 255 -17.15 18.18 -20.13
N ALA A 256 -16.99 17.98 -21.44
CA ALA A 256 -17.58 16.89 -22.22
C ALA A 256 -16.74 15.60 -22.18
N ASP A 257 -15.44 15.67 -21.85
CA ASP A 257 -14.54 14.50 -21.79
C ASP A 257 -14.75 13.67 -20.51
N ASP A 258 -15.40 14.24 -19.49
CA ASP A 258 -15.81 13.54 -18.26
C ASP A 258 -17.15 12.79 -18.42
N ILE A 259 -17.85 12.93 -19.55
CA ILE A 259 -19.12 12.24 -19.82
C ILE A 259 -18.80 10.90 -20.49
N ASP A 260 -18.95 9.80 -19.75
CA ASP A 260 -18.75 8.44 -20.25
C ASP A 260 -19.67 8.17 -21.47
N GLU A 261 -19.25 7.35 -22.44
CA GLU A 261 -20.09 7.05 -23.63
C GLU A 261 -21.46 6.51 -23.22
N ASP A 262 -21.50 5.70 -22.15
CA ASP A 262 -22.73 5.16 -21.56
C ASP A 262 -23.60 6.27 -20.90
N GLU A 263 -23.00 7.28 -20.28
CA GLU A 263 -23.71 8.45 -19.75
C GLU A 263 -24.22 9.35 -20.88
N LEU A 264 -23.43 9.53 -21.94
CA LEU A 264 -23.81 10.27 -23.14
C LEU A 264 -24.98 9.58 -23.85
N GLU A 265 -24.97 8.25 -23.92
CA GLU A 265 -26.08 7.45 -24.44
C GLU A 265 -27.31 7.53 -23.53
N ALA A 266 -27.14 7.49 -22.21
CA ALA A 266 -28.23 7.66 -21.26
C ALA A 266 -28.85 9.07 -21.34
N ILE A 267 -28.04 10.12 -21.49
CA ILE A 267 -28.48 11.50 -21.72
C ILE A 267 -29.18 11.60 -23.08
N LYS A 268 -28.62 11.05 -24.16
CA LYS A 268 -29.28 11.02 -25.47
C LYS A 268 -30.62 10.30 -25.41
N ARG A 269 -30.73 9.22 -24.65
CA ARG A 269 -31.98 8.50 -24.42
C ARG A 269 -32.97 9.27 -23.54
N ALA A 270 -32.50 10.09 -22.61
CA ALA A 270 -33.33 10.95 -21.79
C ALA A 270 -33.78 12.24 -22.51
N VAL A 271 -33.01 12.70 -23.50
CA VAL A 271 -33.25 13.93 -24.27
C VAL A 271 -33.93 13.65 -25.62
N GLY A 272 -33.92 12.41 -26.10
CA GLY A 272 -34.56 12.00 -27.36
C GLY A 272 -35.95 11.40 -27.19
N ASP A 273 -36.97 12.27 -27.16
CA ASP A 273 -38.22 12.19 -27.94
C ASP A 273 -39.05 13.48 -27.66
N ASP A 274 -38.70 14.58 -28.34
CA ASP A 274 -39.55 15.74 -28.68
C ASP A 274 -39.10 16.34 -30.03
#